data_AF-A0A699SD22-F1
#
_entry.id   AF-A0A699SD22-F1
#
_cell.length_a   1.000
_cell.length_b   1.000
_cell.length_c   1.000
_cell.angle_alpha   90.00
_cell.angle_beta   90.00
_cell.angle_gamma   90.00
#
_symmetry.space_group_name_H-M   'P 1'
#
loop_
_entity.id
_entity.type
_entity.pdbx_description
1 polymer ?
#
loop_
_entity_poly.entity_id
_entity_poly.type
_entity_poly.pdbx_seq_one_letter_code
_entity_poly.pdbx_strand_id
1 'polypeptide(L)' 'MTTYSSPATQATLAPIRRTHELPIWPDSFAAVGNGSKPFDVRLNDRNFQVGDALLLRELNPETHEYTGQTLLRW' A
#
# COMPACT_ATOMS: atom_id res chain seq x y z
N MET A 1 26.85 -16.89 -41.58
CA MET A 1 26.95 -15.69 -40.72
C MET A 1 25.81 -15.76 -39.73
N THR A 2 26.06 -16.30 -38.54
CA THR A 2 25.04 -16.49 -37.51
C THR A 2 25.18 -15.36 -36.50
N THR A 3 24.28 -14.38 -36.54
CA THR A 3 24.28 -13.27 -35.59
C THR A 3 23.64 -13.75 -34.29
N TYR A 4 24.46 -13.98 -33.27
CA TYR A 4 23.99 -14.10 -31.89
C TYR A 4 23.53 -12.71 -31.44
N SER A 5 22.22 -12.52 -31.34
CA SER A 5 21.64 -11.36 -30.67
C SER A 5 21.80 -11.58 -29.16
N SER A 6 22.63 -10.76 -28.53
CA SER A 6 22.82 -10.74 -27.07
C SER A 6 21.48 -10.56 -26.36
N PRO A 7 21.18 -11.31 -25.28
CA PRO A 7 20.16 -10.88 -24.36
C PRO A 7 20.71 -9.64 -23.65
N ALA A 8 20.14 -8.47 -23.91
CA ALA A 8 20.36 -7.32 -23.06
C ALA A 8 19.89 -7.69 -21.66
N THR A 9 20.83 -7.91 -20.74
CA THR A 9 20.57 -8.12 -19.32
C THR A 9 19.75 -6.93 -18.82
N GLN A 10 18.45 -7.13 -18.62
CA GLN A 10 17.62 -6.18 -17.92
C GLN A 10 18.16 -6.09 -16.49
N ALA A 11 18.63 -4.91 -16.10
CA ALA A 11 19.04 -4.65 -14.73
C ALA A 11 17.82 -4.88 -13.83
N THR A 12 17.86 -5.91 -12.99
CA THR A 12 16.88 -6.15 -11.94
C THR A 12 17.06 -5.07 -10.87
N LEU A 13 16.51 -3.88 -11.11
CA LEU A 13 16.35 -2.89 -10.06
C LEU A 13 15.40 -3.50 -9.02
N ALA A 14 15.82 -3.51 -7.75
CA ALA A 14 14.93 -3.91 -6.66
C ALA A 14 13.60 -3.14 -6.77
N PRO A 15 12.45 -3.78 -6.50
CA PRO A 15 11.16 -3.12 -6.66
C PRO A 15 11.15 -1.85 -5.81
N ILE A 16 10.80 -0.71 -6.43
CA ILE A 16 10.61 0.55 -5.71
C ILE A 16 9.45 0.35 -4.76
N ARG A 17 9.74 0.31 -3.45
CA ARG A 17 8.71 0.26 -2.41
C ARG A 17 8.03 1.63 -2.32
N ARG A 18 6.73 1.68 -2.55
CA ARG A 18 5.94 2.90 -2.47
C ARG A 18 5.15 2.94 -1.17
N THR A 19 4.86 4.14 -0.69
CA THR A 19 3.92 4.34 0.41
C THR A 19 2.62 4.88 -0.15
N HIS A 20 1.51 4.20 0.14
CA HIS A 20 0.17 4.60 -0.29
C HIS A 20 -0.59 5.20 0.89
N GLU A 21 -0.98 6.46 0.80
CA GLU A 21 -1.88 7.08 1.78
C GLU A 21 -3.33 6.67 1.50
N LEU A 22 -4.00 6.12 2.51
CA LEU A 22 -5.36 5.60 2.36
C LEU A 22 -6.24 6.03 3.54
N PRO A 23 -7.48 6.51 3.28
CA PRO A 23 -8.45 6.71 4.34
C PRO A 23 -8.95 5.35 4.85
N ILE A 24 -9.28 5.29 6.14
CA ILE A 24 -9.86 4.13 6.80
C ILE A 24 -10.86 4.59 7.87
N TRP A 25 -11.96 3.85 8.02
CA TRP A 25 -12.97 4.12 9.03
C TRP A 25 -12.51 3.71 10.44
N PRO A 26 -13.03 4.34 11.52
CA PRO A 26 -12.54 4.13 12.88
C PRO A 26 -12.55 2.66 13.32
N ASP A 27 -13.62 1.92 13.03
CA ASP A 27 -13.74 0.49 13.40
C ASP A 27 -12.63 -0.35 12.75
N SER A 28 -12.33 -0.08 11.48
CA SER A 28 -11.24 -0.77 10.78
C SER A 28 -9.88 -0.25 11.21
N PHE A 29 -9.73 1.04 11.53
CA PHE A 29 -8.50 1.61 12.07
C PHE A 29 -8.13 0.94 13.40
N ALA A 30 -9.07 0.81 14.32
CA ALA A 30 -8.88 0.12 15.60
C ALA A 30 -8.57 -1.37 15.41
N ALA A 31 -9.30 -2.08 14.54
CA ALA A 31 -9.08 -3.49 14.27
C ALA A 31 -7.73 -3.78 13.58
N VAL A 32 -7.30 -2.90 12.67
CA VAL A 32 -5.96 -2.99 12.07
C VAL A 32 -4.92 -2.65 13.13
N GLY A 33 -5.12 -1.60 13.94
CA GLY A 33 -4.19 -1.18 15.00
C GLY A 33 -3.92 -2.26 16.05
N ASN A 34 -4.95 -3.01 16.45
CA ASN A 34 -4.81 -4.11 17.41
C ASN A 34 -4.41 -5.46 16.77
N GLY A 35 -4.33 -5.54 15.43
CA GLY A 35 -3.92 -6.74 14.70
C GLY A 35 -5.01 -7.79 14.47
N SER A 36 -6.24 -7.57 14.95
CA SER A 36 -7.38 -8.48 14.68
C SER A 36 -7.82 -8.47 13.22
N LYS A 37 -7.52 -7.39 12.49
CA LYS A 37 -7.76 -7.27 11.04
C LYS A 37 -6.43 -7.09 10.30
N PRO A 38 -5.81 -8.19 9.83
CA PRO A 38 -4.52 -8.14 9.12
C PRO A 38 -4.67 -7.88 7.61
N PHE A 39 -5.86 -7.60 7.09
CA PHE A 39 -6.13 -7.45 5.66
C PHE A 39 -7.07 -6.27 5.36
N ASP A 40 -7.01 -5.78 4.12
CA ASP A 40 -7.92 -4.77 3.57
C ASP A 40 -8.26 -5.14 2.12
N VAL A 41 -9.51 -4.95 1.71
CA VAL A 41 -10.01 -5.30 0.37
C VAL A 41 -10.36 -4.01 -0.35
N ARG A 42 -9.63 -3.71 -1.43
CA ARG A 42 -9.76 -2.46 -2.18
C ARG A 42 -9.68 -2.70 -3.68
N LEU A 43 -10.24 -1.77 -4.45
CA LEU A 43 -9.96 -1.67 -5.87
C LEU A 43 -8.48 -1.36 -6.08
N ASN A 44 -7.81 -2.09 -6.97
CA ASN A 44 -6.41 -1.88 -7.30
C ASN A 44 -6.25 -0.80 -8.39
N ASP A 45 -6.51 0.45 -8.03
CA ASP A 45 -6.40 1.65 -8.88
C ASP A 45 -5.03 2.35 -8.79
N ARG A 46 -4.18 1.95 -7.83
CA ARG A 46 -2.83 2.52 -7.56
C ARG A 46 -1.69 1.56 -7.89
N ASN A 47 -2.02 0.38 -8.43
CA ASN A 47 -1.07 -0.70 -8.71
C ASN A 47 -0.29 -1.15 -7.47
N PHE A 48 -1.00 -1.50 -6.39
CA PHE A 48 -0.41 -1.99 -5.14
C PHE A 48 0.50 -3.21 -5.39
N GLN A 49 1.70 -3.22 -4.82
CA GLN A 49 2.66 -4.31 -4.91
C GLN A 49 3.00 -4.88 -3.53
N VAL A 50 3.42 -6.14 -3.48
CA VAL A 50 3.96 -6.74 -2.26
C VAL A 50 5.22 -5.97 -1.84
N GLY A 51 5.26 -5.56 -0.58
CA GLY A 51 6.35 -4.77 0.00
C GLY A 51 6.18 -3.26 -0.07
N ASP A 52 5.07 -2.77 -0.67
CA ASP A 52 4.62 -1.39 -0.50
C ASP A 52 4.12 -1.15 0.93
N ALA A 53 4.28 0.07 1.42
CA ALA A 53 3.74 0.49 2.70
C ALA A 53 2.37 1.14 2.54
N LEU A 54 1.51 1.00 3.54
CA LEU A 54 0.22 1.68 3.64
C LEU A 54 0.26 2.65 4.82
N LEU A 55 0.08 3.95 4.55
CA LEU A 55 -0.18 4.95 5.57
C LEU A 55 -1.69 5.14 5.70
N LEU A 56 -2.27 4.43 6.68
CA LEU A 56 -3.69 4.48 6.96
C LEU A 56 -4.01 5.72 7.79
N ARG A 57 -4.97 6.53 7.32
CA ARG A 57 -5.41 7.77 7.98
C ARG A 57 -6.86 7.61 8.42
N GLU A 58 -7.11 7.74 9.71
CA GLU A 58 -8.46 7.60 10.24
C GLU A 58 -9.35 8.78 9.79
N LEU A 59 -10.53 8.45 9.28
CA LEU A 59 -11.53 9.40 8.80
C LEU A 59 -12.76 9.37 9.72
N ASN A 60 -13.20 10.53 10.20
CA ASN A 60 -14.44 10.64 10.97
C ASN A 60 -15.65 10.46 10.03
N PRO A 61 -16.57 9.51 10.30
CA PRO A 61 -17.72 9.25 9.43
C PRO A 61 -18.80 10.34 9.46
N GLU A 62 -18.86 11.15 10.52
CA GLU A 62 -19.83 12.23 10.67
C GLU A 62 -19.35 13.49 9.95
N THR A 63 -18.10 13.89 10.20
CA THR A 63 -17.55 15.14 9.64
C THR A 63 -16.87 14.94 8.29
N HIS A 64 -16.52 13.70 7.91
CA HIS A 64 -15.65 13.38 6.77
C HIS A 64 -14.28 14.06 6.83
N GLU A 65 -13.83 14.42 8.03
CA GLU A 65 -12.50 15.00 8.27
C GLU A 65 -11.55 13.96 8.86
N TYR A 66 -10.26 14.12 8.61
CA TYR A 66 -9.25 13.28 9.23
C TYR A 66 -9.13 13.61 10.72
N THR A 67 -9.12 12.59 11.57
CA THR A 67 -8.95 12.77 13.02
C THR A 67 -7.52 13.16 13.40
N GLY A 68 -6.57 12.99 12.47
CA GLY A 68 -5.14 13.16 12.69
C GLY A 68 -4.43 11.87 13.09
N GLN A 69 -5.17 10.81 13.42
CA GLN A 69 -4.58 9.51 13.70
C GLN A 69 -4.08 8.83 12.43
N THR A 70 -2.88 8.23 12.52
CA THR A 70 -2.26 7.50 11.41
C THR A 70 -1.67 6.17 11.87
N LEU A 71 -1.60 5.21 10.95
CA LEU A 71 -1.01 3.90 11.18
C LEU A 71 -0.24 3.46 9.94
N LEU A 72 1.06 3.17 10.10
CA LEU A 72 1.91 2.64 9.04
C LEU A 72 1.92 1.10 9.07
N ARG A 73 1.63 0.48 7.92
CA ARG A 73 1.66 -0.98 7.70
C ARG A 73 2.49 -1.34 6.47
N TRP A 74 2.98 -2.58 6.42
CA TRP A 74 3.83 -3.16 5.36
C TRP A 74 3.29 -4.53 4.96
#